data_AF-A0A381X1R4-F1
#
_entry.id   AF-A0A381X1R4-F1
#
_cell.length_a   1.000
_cell.length_b   1.000
_cell.length_c   1.000
_cell.angle_alpha   90.00
_cell.angle_beta   90.00
_cell.angle_gamma   90.00
#
_symmetry.space_group_name_H-M   'P 1'
#
loop_
_entity.id
_entity.type
_entity.pdbx_description
1 polymer ?
#
loop_
_entity_poly.entity_id
_entity_poly.type
_entity_poly.pdbx_seq_one_letter_code
_entity_poly.pdbx_strand_id
1 'polypeptide(L)'
;MNPLILNKLSLINYKNIDSKAFIFDDKINCFVGDNGVGKTNILDSIYHLAMTKSYFNSVTSQSINHKAEFMVIEGNFKKGDKSEKIISSLKKGQRKIFKRNGKIYKKFSDHIGLIPVVMISPYDRDLIQEGSSNRRKFIDNVISQNNKTYLSHIISYQK
;
A
#
# COMPACT_ATOMS: atom_id res chain seq x y z
N MET A 1 -17.98 -14.83 5.69
CA MET A 1 -17.40 -13.95 4.65
C MET A 1 -15.98 -14.43 4.41
N ASN A 2 -15.58 -14.78 3.19
CA ASN A 2 -14.21 -15.28 2.96
C ASN A 2 -13.22 -14.11 3.06
N PRO A 3 -12.16 -14.23 3.90
CA PRO A 3 -11.17 -13.18 4.05
C PRO A 3 -10.38 -12.99 2.75
N LEU A 4 -9.86 -11.77 2.54
CA LEU A 4 -8.90 -11.48 1.49
C LEU A 4 -7.50 -11.66 2.07
N ILE A 5 -6.76 -12.66 1.59
CA ILE A 5 -5.46 -13.04 2.11
C ILE A 5 -4.39 -12.74 1.06
N LEU A 6 -3.27 -12.13 1.46
CA LEU A 6 -2.11 -11.98 0.58
C LEU A 6 -1.35 -13.30 0.55
N ASN A 7 -1.23 -13.95 -0.61
CA ASN A 7 -0.51 -15.21 -0.75
C ASN A 7 0.93 -15.01 -1.23
N LYS A 8 1.14 -14.04 -2.13
CA LYS A 8 2.45 -13.77 -2.72
C LYS A 8 2.66 -12.27 -2.88
N LEU A 9 3.86 -11.81 -2.54
CA LEU A 9 4.34 -10.45 -2.80
C LEU A 9 5.65 -10.53 -3.57
N SER A 10 5.79 -9.73 -4.63
CA SER A 10 7.04 -9.56 -5.36
C SER A 10 7.38 -8.07 -5.40
N LEU A 11 8.61 -7.74 -5.04
CA LEU A 11 9.15 -6.39 -4.98
C LEU A 11 10.35 -6.28 -5.91
N ILE A 12 10.39 -5.22 -6.70
CA ILE A 12 11.55 -4.85 -7.52
C ILE A 12 11.81 -3.37 -7.27
N ASN A 13 13.04 -3.04 -6.86
CA ASN A 13 13.55 -1.68 -6.64
C ASN A 13 12.65 -0.82 -5.76
N TYR A 14 12.04 -1.43 -4.74
CA TYR A 14 11.18 -0.73 -3.80
C TYR A 14 11.98 -0.32 -2.56
N LYS A 15 12.24 0.99 -2.44
CA LYS A 15 13.07 1.58 -1.38
C LYS A 15 14.45 0.90 -1.29
N ASN A 16 14.73 0.17 -0.21
CA ASN A 16 16.00 -0.53 -0.01
C ASN A 16 15.96 -2.02 -0.45
N ILE A 17 14.89 -2.45 -1.13
CA ILE A 17 14.73 -3.84 -1.61
C ILE A 17 14.93 -3.85 -3.13
N ASP A 18 16.04 -4.45 -3.58
CA ASP A 18 16.37 -4.54 -5.01
C ASP A 18 15.47 -5.53 -5.75
N SER A 19 15.39 -6.77 -5.27
CA SER A 19 14.46 -7.78 -5.80
C SER A 19 14.20 -8.84 -4.74
N LYS A 20 12.92 -9.07 -4.40
CA LYS A 20 12.54 -10.12 -3.45
C LYS A 20 11.11 -10.59 -3.68
N ALA A 21 10.89 -11.89 -3.52
CA ALA A 21 9.57 -12.49 -3.52
C ALA A 21 9.30 -13.21 -2.20
N PHE A 22 8.05 -13.14 -1.74
CA PHE A 22 7.58 -13.72 -0.50
C PHE A 22 6.34 -14.56 -0.78
N ILE A 23 6.28 -15.73 -0.15
CA ILE A 23 5.08 -16.56 -0.05
C ILE A 23 4.64 -16.48 1.41
N PHE A 24 3.35 -16.19 1.62
CA PHE A 24 2.80 -15.97 2.94
C PHE A 24 1.95 -17.15 3.39
N ASP A 25 1.96 -17.38 4.69
CA ASP A 25 0.99 -18.20 5.39
C ASP A 25 -0.35 -17.46 5.51
N ASP A 26 -1.46 -18.19 5.68
CA ASP A 26 -2.81 -17.62 5.75
C ASP A 26 -3.12 -16.93 7.08
N LYS A 27 -2.29 -17.14 8.11
CA LYS A 27 -2.44 -16.55 9.44
C LYS A 27 -1.33 -15.54 9.72
N ILE A 28 -0.31 -15.97 10.45
CA ILE A 28 0.68 -15.06 11.05
C ILE A 28 1.99 -15.21 10.31
N ASN A 29 2.52 -14.09 9.85
CA ASN A 29 3.79 -14.02 9.15
C ASN A 29 4.74 -13.08 9.92
N CYS A 30 5.89 -13.61 10.35
CA CYS A 30 6.85 -12.87 11.14
C CYS A 30 8.08 -12.50 10.30
N PHE A 31 8.38 -11.19 10.21
CA PHE A 31 9.62 -10.71 9.59
C PHE A 31 10.67 -10.43 10.66
N VAL A 32 11.76 -11.17 10.65
CA VAL A 32 12.87 -11.05 11.60
C VAL A 32 14.17 -10.67 10.89
N GLY A 33 15.10 -10.08 11.64
CA GLY A 33 16.40 -9.62 11.14
C GLY A 33 16.78 -8.26 11.73
N ASP A 34 17.94 -7.75 11.35
CA ASP A 34 18.50 -6.52 11.91
C ASP A 34 17.72 -5.26 11.53
N ASN A 35 17.97 -4.17 12.24
CA ASN A 35 17.41 -2.88 11.89
C ASN A 35 17.96 -2.39 10.54
N GLY A 36 17.10 -1.77 9.74
CA GLY A 36 17.48 -1.27 8.41
C GLY A 36 17.45 -2.29 7.27
N VAL A 37 17.25 -3.59 7.53
CA VAL A 37 17.24 -4.63 6.47
C VAL A 37 15.99 -4.62 5.56
N GLY A 38 15.01 -3.75 5.83
CA GLY A 38 13.83 -3.57 4.98
C GLY A 38 12.52 -4.20 5.48
N LYS A 39 12.47 -4.73 6.72
CA LYS A 39 11.24 -5.29 7.32
C LYS A 39 10.04 -4.35 7.19
N THR A 40 10.22 -3.09 7.60
CA THR A 40 9.19 -2.04 7.50
C THR A 40 8.82 -1.72 6.05
N ASN A 41 9.75 -1.85 5.10
CA ASN A 41 9.48 -1.61 3.68
C ASN A 41 8.66 -2.74 3.05
N ILE A 42 8.76 -3.97 3.57
CA ILE A 42 7.85 -5.06 3.18
C ILE A 42 6.42 -4.69 3.60
N LEU A 43 6.20 -4.29 4.86
CA LEU A 43 4.87 -3.87 5.34
C LEU A 43 4.34 -2.65 4.57
N ASP A 44 5.19 -1.67 4.31
CA ASP A 44 4.82 -0.47 3.54
C ASP A 44 4.43 -0.80 2.09
N SER A 45 5.05 -1.81 1.48
CA SER A 45 4.68 -2.25 0.14
C SER A 45 3.28 -2.89 0.10
N ILE A 46 2.91 -3.63 1.14
CA ILE A 46 1.56 -4.22 1.30
C ILE A 46 0.54 -3.09 1.49
N TYR A 47 0.85 -2.11 2.35
CA TYR A 47 0.02 -0.92 2.50
C TYR A 47 -0.11 -0.15 1.18
N HIS A 48 0.98 -0.01 0.41
CA HIS A 48 0.98 0.65 -0.90
C HIS A 48 0.04 -0.08 -1.87
N LEU A 49 0.03 -1.41 -1.89
CA LEU A 49 -0.89 -2.18 -2.71
C LEU A 49 -2.36 -1.95 -2.34
N ALA A 50 -2.68 -1.60 -1.09
CA ALA A 50 -4.04 -1.36 -0.64
C ALA A 50 -4.50 0.10 -0.81
N MET A 51 -3.60 1.04 -0.49
CA MET A 51 -3.91 2.48 -0.41
C MET A 51 -3.36 3.28 -1.60
N THR A 52 -2.75 2.59 -2.57
CA THR A 52 -2.09 3.13 -3.76
C THR A 52 -0.91 4.05 -3.49
N LYS A 53 -0.45 4.20 -2.24
CA LYS A 53 0.67 5.06 -1.83
C LYS A 53 1.35 4.50 -0.60
N SER A 54 2.62 4.88 -0.39
CA SER A 54 3.34 4.55 0.84
C SER A 54 2.65 5.15 2.06
N TYR A 55 2.70 4.44 3.18
CA TYR A 55 2.26 4.91 4.49
C TYR A 55 3.16 6.04 4.99
N PHE A 56 4.49 5.86 4.86
CA PHE A 56 5.49 6.78 5.40
C PHE A 56 5.80 7.97 4.47
N ASN A 57 5.81 7.74 3.16
CA ASN A 57 6.23 8.76 2.19
C ASN A 57 5.04 9.25 1.37
N SER A 58 4.75 10.57 1.45
CA SER A 58 3.73 11.20 0.60
C SER A 58 4.16 11.26 -0.87
N VAL A 59 5.46 11.41 -1.14
CA VAL A 59 6.02 11.51 -2.49
C VAL A 59 6.30 10.13 -3.05
N THR A 60 5.49 9.68 -4.02
CA THR A 60 5.57 8.33 -4.58
C THR A 60 6.93 8.04 -5.25
N SER A 61 7.57 9.03 -5.89
CA SER A 61 8.89 8.84 -6.54
C SER A 61 10.00 8.47 -5.55
N GLN A 62 9.87 8.86 -4.28
CA GLN A 62 10.80 8.47 -3.20
C GLN A 62 10.63 7.01 -2.76
N SER A 63 9.67 6.27 -3.33
CA SER A 63 9.55 4.83 -3.13
C SER A 63 10.44 4.02 -4.07
N ILE A 64 10.99 4.64 -5.12
CA ILE A 64 11.96 4.00 -6.02
C ILE A 64 13.31 3.92 -5.30
N ASN A 65 13.99 2.77 -5.39
CA ASN A 65 15.37 2.66 -4.94
C ASN A 65 16.23 3.76 -5.60
N HIS A 66 17.04 4.45 -4.79
CA HIS A 66 17.87 5.56 -5.25
C HIS A 66 18.79 5.21 -6.43
N LYS A 67 19.24 3.94 -6.53
CA LYS A 67 20.09 3.43 -7.63
C LYS A 67 19.31 2.90 -8.83
N ALA A 68 17.97 2.95 -8.80
CA ALA A 68 17.12 2.39 -9.84
C ALA A 68 16.28 3.45 -10.55
N GLU A 69 15.83 3.12 -11.75
CA GLU A 69 15.00 4.01 -12.59
C GLU A 69 13.50 3.73 -12.46
N PHE A 70 13.12 2.59 -11.88
CA PHE A 70 11.73 2.19 -11.72
C PHE A 70 11.56 1.30 -10.51
N MET A 71 10.32 1.15 -10.05
CA MET A 71 9.89 0.17 -9.05
C MET A 71 8.68 -0.62 -9.52
N VAL A 72 8.55 -1.85 -9.01
CA VAL A 72 7.35 -2.69 -9.17
C VAL A 72 7.00 -3.34 -7.83
N ILE A 73 5.73 -3.26 -7.48
CA ILE A 73 5.12 -4.00 -6.37
C ILE A 73 4.01 -4.85 -6.98
N GLU A 74 4.08 -6.17 -6.81
CA GLU A 74 3.06 -7.11 -7.24
C GLU A 74 2.57 -7.93 -6.05
N GLY A 75 1.25 -7.94 -5.82
CA GLY A 75 0.61 -8.78 -4.82
C GLY A 75 -0.45 -9.67 -5.44
N ASN A 76 -0.45 -10.95 -5.07
CA ASN A 76 -1.50 -11.90 -5.38
C ASN A 76 -2.29 -12.21 -4.12
N PHE A 77 -3.57 -11.82 -4.13
CA PHE A 77 -4.49 -12.02 -3.02
C PHE A 77 -5.50 -13.14 -3.37
N LYS A 78 -6.02 -13.82 -2.35
CA LYS A 78 -7.03 -14.87 -2.48
C LYS A 78 -8.26 -14.51 -1.65
N LYS A 79 -9.45 -14.66 -2.23
CA LYS A 79 -10.75 -14.50 -1.55
C LYS A 79 -11.66 -15.68 -1.88
N GLY A 80 -11.68 -16.70 -1.03
CA GLY A 80 -12.23 -18.00 -1.42
C GLY A 80 -11.44 -18.58 -2.60
N ASP A 81 -12.11 -18.96 -3.68
CA ASP A 81 -11.45 -19.52 -4.87
C ASP A 81 -11.00 -18.47 -5.89
N LYS A 82 -11.29 -17.19 -5.65
CA LYS A 82 -10.92 -16.10 -6.56
C LYS A 82 -9.55 -15.55 -6.21
N SER A 83 -8.70 -15.42 -7.22
CA SER A 83 -7.43 -14.69 -7.13
C SER A 83 -7.58 -13.24 -7.58
N GLU A 84 -6.95 -12.32 -6.87
CA GLU A 84 -6.87 -10.90 -7.22
C GLU A 84 -5.40 -10.50 -7.34
N LYS A 85 -4.97 -10.15 -8.55
CA LYS A 85 -3.61 -9.71 -8.84
C LYS A 85 -3.56 -8.19 -8.90
N ILE A 86 -2.80 -7.57 -8.00
CA ILE A 86 -2.61 -6.12 -7.94
C ILE A 86 -1.16 -5.76 -8.26
N ILE A 87 -0.95 -4.78 -9.13
CA ILE A 87 0.38 -4.31 -9.52
C ILE A 87 0.45 -2.79 -9.42
N SER A 88 1.45 -2.28 -8.72
CA SER A 88 1.86 -0.87 -8.72
C SER A 88 3.22 -0.77 -9.39
N SER A 89 3.36 0.09 -10.40
CA SER A 89 4.66 0.38 -11.01
C SER A 89 4.86 1.87 -11.25
N LEU A 90 6.10 2.32 -11.12
CA LEU A 90 6.49 3.70 -11.37
C LEU A 90 7.89 3.73 -11.96
N LYS A 91 8.06 4.48 -13.04
CA LYS A 91 9.37 4.84 -13.60
C LYS A 91 9.64 6.33 -13.33
N LYS A 92 10.87 6.71 -13.05
CA LYS A 92 11.27 8.11 -12.86
C LYS A 92 10.82 8.95 -14.06
N GLY A 93 10.29 10.14 -13.78
CA GLY A 93 9.74 11.04 -14.80
C GLY A 93 8.42 10.59 -15.44
N GLN A 94 7.88 9.42 -15.09
CA GLN A 94 6.62 8.91 -15.63
C GLN A 94 5.51 8.87 -14.59
N ARG A 95 4.27 8.77 -15.05
CA ARG A 95 3.11 8.59 -14.18
C ARG A 95 3.09 7.17 -13.61
N LYS A 96 2.71 7.03 -12.33
CA LYS A 96 2.45 5.73 -11.70
C LYS A 96 1.36 4.99 -12.45
N ILE A 97 1.55 3.69 -12.64
CA ILE A 97 0.56 2.78 -13.22
C ILE A 97 0.10 1.84 -12.10
N PHE A 98 -1.21 1.67 -11.97
CA PHE A 98 -1.82 0.76 -11.01
C PHE A 98 -2.79 -0.17 -11.73
N LYS A 99 -2.69 -1.48 -11.51
CA LYS A 99 -3.46 -2.50 -12.23
C LYS A 99 -4.15 -3.46 -11.27
N ARG A 100 -5.35 -3.91 -11.64
CA ARG A 100 -6.04 -5.06 -11.05
C ARG A 100 -6.35 -6.07 -12.15
N ASN A 101 -5.88 -7.31 -12.01
CA ASN A 101 -6.08 -8.39 -12.98
C ASN A 101 -5.76 -7.94 -14.43
N GLY A 102 -4.65 -7.22 -14.59
CA GLY A 102 -4.19 -6.67 -15.87
C GLY A 102 -4.85 -5.35 -16.30
N LYS A 103 -6.01 -4.98 -15.77
CA LYS A 103 -6.71 -3.74 -16.12
C LYS A 103 -6.15 -2.54 -15.36
N ILE A 104 -5.79 -1.48 -16.10
CA ILE A 104 -5.26 -0.22 -15.53
C ILE A 104 -6.39 0.60 -14.90
N TYR A 105 -6.15 1.11 -13.69
CA TYR A 105 -7.03 2.09 -13.06
C TYR A 105 -6.88 3.47 -13.72
N LYS A 106 -8.02 4.09 -14.09
CA LYS A 106 -8.05 5.49 -14.54
C LYS A 106 -7.98 6.46 -13.35
N LYS A 107 -8.57 6.09 -12.21
CA LYS A 107 -8.53 6.84 -10.95
C LYS A 107 -8.12 5.90 -9.82
N PHE A 108 -7.12 6.29 -9.02
CA PHE A 108 -6.66 5.48 -7.89
C PHE A 108 -7.71 5.38 -6.77
N SER A 109 -8.60 6.36 -6.64
CA SER A 109 -9.74 6.31 -5.72
C SER A 109 -10.62 5.08 -5.93
N ASP A 110 -10.73 4.57 -7.16
CA ASP A 110 -11.55 3.40 -7.50
C ASP A 110 -10.96 2.09 -6.94
N HIS A 111 -9.70 2.13 -6.52
CA HIS A 111 -9.02 1.01 -5.87
C HIS A 111 -9.24 0.98 -4.35
N ILE A 112 -9.41 2.14 -3.71
CA ILE A 112 -9.51 2.25 -2.26
C ILE A 112 -10.71 1.44 -1.75
N GLY A 113 -10.46 0.64 -0.71
CA GLY A 113 -11.43 -0.30 -0.13
C GLY A 113 -11.47 -1.69 -0.77
N LEU A 114 -10.73 -1.93 -1.86
CA LEU A 114 -10.61 -3.28 -2.43
C LEU A 114 -9.85 -4.22 -1.47
N ILE A 115 -8.75 -3.73 -0.92
CA ILE A 115 -7.91 -4.43 0.06
C ILE A 115 -8.05 -3.65 1.37
N PRO A 116 -8.90 -4.09 2.31
CA PRO A 116 -8.94 -3.51 3.64
C PRO A 116 -7.59 -3.71 4.32
N VAL A 117 -7.00 -2.63 4.83
CA VAL A 117 -5.71 -2.67 5.52
C VAL A 117 -5.72 -1.77 6.75
N VAL A 118 -5.10 -2.29 7.82
CA VAL A 118 -4.76 -1.52 9.01
C VAL A 118 -3.25 -1.65 9.20
N MET A 119 -2.58 -0.52 9.33
CA MET A 119 -1.15 -0.47 9.61
C MET A 119 -0.97 0.15 10.99
N ILE A 120 -0.31 -0.60 11.86
CA ILE A 120 0.08 -0.15 13.19
C ILE A 120 1.58 0.13 13.14
N SER A 121 1.98 1.27 13.69
CA SER A 121 3.32 1.81 13.53
C SER A 121 3.78 2.52 14.81
N PRO A 122 5.08 2.53 15.13
CA PRO A 122 5.60 3.35 16.23
C PRO A 122 5.26 4.85 16.10
N TYR A 123 5.06 5.32 14.86
CA TYR A 123 4.65 6.70 14.57
C TYR A 123 3.19 7.01 14.94
N ASP A 124 2.38 6.01 15.30
CA ASP A 124 0.99 6.23 15.74
C ASP A 124 0.91 7.00 17.07
N ARG A 125 2.03 7.14 17.80
CA ARG A 125 2.17 8.05 18.95
C ARG A 125 1.75 9.48 18.59
N ASP A 126 2.01 9.91 17.36
CA ASP A 126 1.70 11.26 16.88
C ASP A 126 0.18 11.51 16.84
N LEU A 127 -0.65 10.46 16.78
CA LEU A 127 -2.11 10.62 16.88
C LEU A 127 -2.53 11.20 18.24
N ILE A 128 -1.76 10.90 19.29
CA ILE A 128 -1.98 11.36 20.65
C ILE A 128 -1.31 12.72 20.88
N GLN A 129 -0.06 12.87 20.43
CA GLN A 129 0.78 14.01 20.79
C GLN A 129 0.62 15.22 19.86
N GLU A 130 0.39 14.97 18.57
CA GLU A 130 0.38 16.04 17.57
C GLU A 130 -1.00 16.69 17.43
N GLY A 131 -1.02 17.77 16.65
CA GLY A 131 -2.24 18.51 16.34
C GLY A 131 -3.31 17.69 15.63
N SER A 132 -4.51 18.28 15.56
CA SER A 132 -5.72 17.64 15.02
C SER A 132 -5.63 17.17 13.56
N SER A 133 -4.64 17.65 12.80
CA SER A 133 -4.42 17.28 11.40
C SER A 133 -4.11 15.78 11.23
N ASN A 134 -3.24 15.22 12.06
CA ASN A 134 -2.85 13.81 11.98
C ASN A 134 -4.03 12.88 12.29
N ARG A 135 -4.82 13.23 13.32
CA ARG A 135 -6.05 12.49 13.68
C ARG A 135 -7.10 12.54 12.57
N ARG A 136 -7.35 13.70 11.97
CA ARG A 136 -8.28 13.82 10.82
C ARG A 136 -7.81 12.95 9.67
N LYS A 137 -6.56 13.08 9.24
CA LYS A 137 -6.01 12.29 8.14
C LYS A 137 -6.11 10.78 8.40
N PHE A 138 -5.85 10.33 9.63
CA PHE A 138 -6.02 8.93 10.02
C PHE A 138 -7.49 8.48 9.87
N ILE A 139 -8.43 9.22 10.47
CA ILE A 139 -9.87 8.91 10.40
C ILE A 139 -10.38 8.92 8.96
N ASP A 140 -10.02 9.95 8.18
CA ASP A 140 -10.42 10.08 6.78
C ASP A 140 -9.96 8.87 5.96
N ASN A 141 -8.74 8.37 6.19
CA ASN A 141 -8.21 7.18 5.53
C ASN A 141 -9.00 5.92 5.94
N VAL A 142 -9.35 5.76 7.22
CA VAL A 142 -10.10 4.59 7.72
C VAL A 142 -11.52 4.58 7.16
N ILE A 143 -12.24 5.71 7.22
CA ILE A 143 -13.62 5.81 6.71
C ILE A 143 -13.63 5.58 5.19
N SER A 144 -12.67 6.16 4.46
CA SER A 144 -12.59 6.05 3.00
C SER A 144 -12.42 4.62 2.48
N GLN A 145 -11.83 3.71 3.26
CA GLN A 145 -11.72 2.31 2.87
C GLN A 145 -13.08 1.59 2.83
N ASN A 146 -14.05 2.02 3.64
CA ASN A 146 -15.37 1.37 3.73
C ASN A 146 -16.51 2.20 3.14
N ASN A 147 -16.32 3.51 2.94
CA ASN A 147 -17.36 4.41 2.45
C ASN A 147 -16.90 5.21 1.22
N LYS A 148 -17.32 4.77 0.04
CA LYS A 148 -17.00 5.41 -1.25
C LYS A 148 -17.61 6.81 -1.40
N THR A 149 -18.78 7.04 -0.80
CA THR A 149 -19.43 8.35 -0.82
C THR A 149 -18.60 9.35 -0.03
N TYR A 150 -18.16 8.96 1.17
CA TYR A 150 -17.25 9.77 1.99
C TYR A 150 -15.93 10.05 1.27
N LEU A 151 -15.31 9.03 0.65
CA LEU A 151 -14.09 9.20 -0.14
C LEU A 151 -14.29 10.22 -1.28
N SER A 152 -15.43 10.15 -1.96
CA SER A 152 -15.76 11.11 -3.03
C SER A 152 -15.91 12.54 -2.49
N HIS A 153 -16.57 12.69 -1.34
CA HIS A 153 -16.75 14.00 -0.69
C HIS A 153 -15.42 14.59 -0.23
N ILE A 154 -14.55 13.83 0.45
CA ILE A 154 -13.26 14.35 0.93
C ILE A 154 -12.33 14.72 -0.24
N ILE A 155 -12.31 13.93 -1.33
CA ILE A 155 -11.56 14.28 -2.55
C ILE A 155 -12.10 15.58 -3.16
N SER A 156 -13.42 15.78 -3.18
CA SER A 156 -14.01 17.00 -3.72
C SER A 156 -13.75 18.23 -2.84
N TYR A 157 -13.69 18.06 -1.52
CA TYR A 157 -13.43 19.13 -0.57
C TYR A 157 -11.97 19.60 -0.57
N GLN A 158 -11.02 18.69 -0.85
CA GLN A 158 -9.59 18.99 -0.90
C GLN A 158 -9.10 19.55 -2.25
N LYS A 159 -9.97 19.57 -3.26
CA LYS A 159 -9.71 20.25 -4.53
C LYS A 159 -9.90 21.74 -4.39
#